data_AF-A0A0G3EHV2-F1
#
_entry.id   AF-A0A0G3EHV2-F1
#
_cell.length_a   1.000
_cell.length_b   1.000
_cell.length_c   1.000
_cell.angle_alpha   90.00
_cell.angle_beta   90.00
_cell.angle_gamma   90.00
#
_symmetry.space_group_name_H-M   'P 1'
#
loop_
_entity.id
_entity.type
_entity.pdbx_description
1 polymer ?
#
loop_
_entity_poly.entity_id
_entity_poly.type
_entity_poly.pdbx_seq_one_letter_code
_entity_poly.pdbx_strand_id
1 'polypeptide(L)'
;MKKKRRNRRRSSRRRSGPVWVVSLALFLVAGAALGFVYLWLNLRCDSLGSRITRMETRYETLAKELSNEQDRWANLITPANFQRILHSHDLRMVRPRADRVVRVIHPFDGDQRVVSLARSDAGSGRRMQYE
;
A
#
# COMPACT_ATOMS: atom_id res chain seq x y z
N MET A 1 -2.13 63.24 65.89
CA MET A 1 -0.96 63.61 65.05
C MET A 1 0.08 62.49 65.10
N LYS A 2 0.74 62.18 63.97
CA LYS A 2 1.87 61.22 63.75
C LYS A 2 1.47 59.73 63.66
N LYS A 3 1.96 58.90 62.73
CA LYS A 3 2.61 59.05 61.40
C LYS A 3 2.55 57.65 60.75
N LYS A 4 2.13 57.59 59.48
CA LYS A 4 2.35 56.49 58.50
C LYS A 4 3.70 55.78 58.69
N ARG A 5 3.76 54.45 58.53
CA ARG A 5 4.87 53.80 57.82
C ARG A 5 4.52 52.42 57.24
N ARG A 6 4.01 52.51 56.01
CA ARG A 6 3.96 51.50 54.95
C ARG A 6 5.36 50.90 54.74
N ASN A 7 5.57 49.62 55.02
CA ASN A 7 6.78 48.90 54.62
C ASN A 7 6.46 47.86 53.53
N ARG A 8 6.27 48.37 52.31
CA ARG A 8 6.03 47.58 51.10
C ARG A 8 7.24 47.80 50.21
N ARG A 9 8.24 46.92 50.25
CA ARG A 9 9.37 46.86 49.29
C ARG A 9 10.24 45.62 49.55
N ARG A 10 9.70 44.43 49.24
CA ARG A 10 10.52 43.29 48.80
C ARG A 10 10.43 43.23 47.28
N SER A 11 11.09 44.20 46.64
CA SER A 11 11.33 44.16 45.21
C SER A 11 12.38 43.09 44.97
N SER A 12 11.96 41.98 44.38
CA SER A 12 12.87 40.97 43.85
C SER A 12 13.87 41.66 42.93
N ARG A 13 15.15 41.60 43.31
CA ARG A 13 16.26 42.01 42.44
C ARG A 13 16.26 41.03 41.27
N ARG A 14 15.54 41.37 40.21
CA ARG A 14 15.76 40.80 38.87
C ARG A 14 17.17 41.22 38.48
N ARG A 15 18.13 40.33 38.74
CA ARG A 15 19.46 40.42 38.14
C ARG A 15 19.21 40.20 36.65
N SER A 16 19.07 41.29 35.90
CA SER A 16 19.14 41.28 34.45
C SER A 16 20.52 40.78 34.09
N GLY A 17 20.61 39.47 33.81
CA GLY A 17 21.79 38.90 33.19
C GLY A 17 22.06 39.63 31.88
N PRO A 18 23.33 39.72 31.45
CA PRO A 18 23.66 40.45 30.24
C PRO A 18 22.93 39.80 29.04
N VAL A 19 22.26 40.63 28.24
CA VAL A 19 21.28 40.22 27.21
C VAL A 19 21.85 39.23 26.19
N TRP A 20 23.16 39.28 25.93
CA TRP A 20 23.86 38.34 25.04
C TRP A 20 23.76 36.87 25.47
N VAL A 21 23.65 36.59 26.79
CA VAL A 21 23.49 35.21 27.29
C VAL A 21 22.12 34.65 26.90
N VAL A 22 21.09 35.49 26.92
CA VAL A 22 19.73 35.09 26.53
C VAL A 22 19.68 34.76 25.03
N SER A 23 20.29 35.60 24.20
CA SER A 23 20.37 35.36 22.75
C SER A 23 21.15 34.08 22.43
N LEU A 24 22.29 33.86 23.09
CA LEU A 24 23.10 32.65 22.91
C LEU A 24 22.33 31.39 23.35
N ALA A 25 21.65 31.45 24.50
CA ALA A 25 20.84 30.35 25.00
C ALA A 25 19.69 30.01 24.03
N LEU A 26 19.01 31.03 23.50
CA LEU A 26 17.93 30.83 22.51
C LEU A 26 18.46 30.15 21.24
N PHE A 27 19.63 30.57 20.75
CA PHE A 27 20.25 29.98 19.57
C PHE A 27 20.64 28.52 19.78
N LEU A 28 21.21 28.20 20.95
CA LEU A 28 21.53 26.83 21.37
C LEU A 28 20.29 25.95 21.46
N VAL A 29 19.21 26.45 22.06
CA VAL A 29 17.94 25.73 22.17
C VAL A 29 17.33 25.51 20.80
N ALA A 30 17.34 26.51 19.92
CA ALA A 30 16.86 26.38 18.54
C ALA A 30 17.67 25.34 17.75
N GLY A 31 19.00 25.37 17.87
CA GLY A 31 19.88 24.38 17.24
C GLY A 31 19.62 22.96 17.76
N ALA A 32 19.47 22.80 19.07
CA ALA A 32 19.15 21.51 19.67
C ALA A 32 17.76 21.00 19.23
N ALA A 33 16.77 21.88 19.15
CA ALA A 33 15.43 21.53 18.66
C ALA A 33 15.46 21.08 17.20
N LEU A 34 16.20 21.78 16.34
CA LEU A 34 16.39 21.39 14.94
C LEU A 34 17.09 20.04 14.82
N GLY A 35 18.14 19.81 15.62
CA GLY A 35 18.84 18.52 15.66
C GLY A 35 17.92 17.39 16.10
N PHE A 36 17.08 17.62 17.12
CA PHE A 36 16.11 16.64 17.58
C PHE A 36 15.03 16.35 16.54
N VAL A 37 14.50 17.37 15.87
CA VAL A 37 13.54 17.21 14.77
C VAL A 37 14.15 16.41 13.62
N TYR A 38 15.39 16.71 13.25
CA TYR A 38 16.10 15.98 12.19
C TYR A 38 16.30 14.50 12.54
N LEU A 39 16.76 14.21 13.77
CA LEU A 39 16.94 12.85 14.23
C LEU A 39 15.59 12.10 14.27
N TRP A 40 14.55 12.74 14.80
CA TRP A 40 13.20 12.18 14.84
C TRP A 40 12.67 11.84 13.45
N LEU A 41 12.91 12.72 12.47
CA LEU A 41 12.49 12.51 11.10
C LEU A 41 13.23 11.32 10.47
N ASN A 42 14.54 11.19 10.69
CA ASN A 42 15.31 10.04 10.22
C ASN A 42 14.79 8.73 10.80
N LEU A 43 14.56 8.65 12.12
CA LEU A 43 13.99 7.45 12.73
C LEU A 43 12.61 7.09 12.14
N ARG A 44 11.79 8.12 11.85
CA ARG A 44 10.50 7.91 11.18
C ARG A 44 10.68 7.39 9.76
N CYS A 45 11.56 7.98 8.97
CA CYS A 45 11.86 7.52 7.62
C CYS A 45 12.36 6.06 7.60
N ASP A 46 13.25 5.68 8.51
CA ASP A 46 13.72 4.29 8.64
C ASP A 46 12.58 3.32 8.98
N SER A 47 11.69 3.74 9.88
CA SER A 47 10.50 2.94 10.22
C SER A 47 9.51 2.80 9.04
N LEU A 48 9.42 3.80 8.17
CA LEU A 48 8.58 3.73 6.98
C LEU A 48 9.23 2.86 5.90
N GLY A 49 10.53 3.03 5.65
CA GLY A 49 11.28 2.23 4.68
C GLY A 49 11.23 0.74 5.03
N SER A 50 11.50 0.38 6.29
CA SER A 50 11.40 -1.01 6.74
C SER A 50 10.00 -1.61 6.59
N ARG A 51 8.94 -0.82 6.80
CA ARG A 51 7.56 -1.27 6.57
C ARG A 51 7.27 -1.49 5.09
N ILE A 52 7.77 -0.62 4.21
CA ILE A 52 7.63 -0.76 2.75
C ILE A 52 8.32 -2.05 2.30
N THR A 53 9.59 -2.24 2.65
CA THR A 53 10.34 -3.45 2.29
C THR A 53 9.68 -4.71 2.83
N ARG A 54 9.09 -4.67 4.04
CA ARG A 54 8.34 -5.81 4.58
C ARG A 54 7.08 -6.12 3.78
N MET A 55 6.41 -5.12 3.22
CA MET A 55 5.25 -5.34 2.38
C MET A 55 5.67 -5.85 0.99
N GLU A 56 6.70 -5.25 0.39
CA GLU A 56 7.26 -5.70 -0.89
C GLU A 56 7.68 -7.17 -0.84
N THR A 57 8.44 -7.56 0.19
CA THR A 57 8.83 -8.96 0.39
C THR A 57 7.64 -9.90 0.52
N ARG A 58 6.57 -9.49 1.21
CA ARG A 58 5.33 -10.28 1.31
C ARG A 58 4.62 -10.41 -0.03
N TYR A 59 4.56 -9.34 -0.81
CA TYR A 59 3.98 -9.38 -2.16
C TYR A 59 4.78 -10.31 -3.06
N GLU A 60 6.11 -10.25 -3.02
CA GLU A 60 6.98 -11.14 -3.80
C GLU A 60 6.81 -12.61 -3.40
N THR A 61 6.71 -12.91 -2.09
CA THR A 61 6.49 -14.30 -1.65
C THR A 61 5.14 -14.82 -2.12
N LEU A 62 4.08 -14.03 -1.99
CA LEU A 62 2.74 -14.42 -2.45
C LEU A 62 2.68 -14.56 -3.97
N ALA A 63 3.35 -13.70 -4.71
CA ALA A 63 3.43 -13.79 -6.16
C ALA A 63 4.13 -15.09 -6.61
N LYS A 64 5.21 -15.48 -5.91
CA LYS A 64 5.90 -16.76 -6.15
C LYS A 64 5.04 -17.97 -5.77
N GLU A 65 4.30 -17.91 -4.67
CA GLU A 65 3.37 -18.96 -4.30
C GLU A 65 2.28 -19.11 -5.35
N LEU A 66 1.72 -17.99 -5.82
CA LEU A 66 0.69 -17.99 -6.86
C LEU A 66 1.23 -18.53 -8.19
N SER A 67 2.46 -18.19 -8.60
CA SER A 67 3.06 -18.76 -9.80
C SER A 67 3.28 -20.26 -9.67
N ASN A 68 3.80 -20.73 -8.53
CA ASN A 68 4.03 -22.15 -8.27
C ASN A 68 2.71 -22.93 -8.27
N GLU A 69 1.67 -22.36 -7.65
CA GLU A 69 0.35 -22.94 -7.64
C GLU A 69 -0.17 -22.98 -9.09
N GLN A 70 -0.15 -21.86 -9.83
CA GLN A 70 -0.55 -21.83 -11.24
C GLN A 70 0.18 -22.88 -12.10
N ASP A 71 1.48 -23.05 -11.92
CA ASP A 71 2.27 -24.07 -12.62
C ASP A 71 1.84 -25.48 -12.23
N ARG A 72 1.51 -25.70 -10.95
CA ARG A 72 0.97 -26.97 -10.45
C ARG A 72 -0.41 -27.25 -11.05
N TRP A 73 -1.30 -26.27 -11.08
CA TRP A 73 -2.63 -26.39 -11.70
C TRP A 73 -2.51 -26.62 -13.20
N ALA A 74 -1.64 -25.89 -13.88
CA ALA A 74 -1.35 -26.10 -15.30
C ALA A 74 -0.90 -27.54 -15.54
N ASN A 75 0.06 -28.05 -14.76
CA ASN A 75 0.54 -29.42 -14.84
C ASN A 75 -0.56 -30.47 -14.57
N LEU A 76 -1.45 -30.23 -13.61
CA LEU A 76 -2.57 -31.15 -13.31
C LEU A 76 -3.65 -31.14 -14.41
N ILE A 77 -3.93 -29.96 -14.98
CA ILE A 77 -4.95 -29.77 -16.02
C ILE A 77 -4.43 -30.18 -17.41
N THR A 78 -3.11 -30.37 -17.58
CA THR A 78 -2.60 -30.87 -18.86
C THR A 78 -3.29 -32.18 -19.24
N PRO A 79 -3.75 -32.30 -20.50
CA PRO A 79 -4.60 -33.42 -20.92
C PRO A 79 -3.90 -34.77 -20.77
N ALA A 80 -2.57 -34.81 -20.86
CA ALA A 80 -1.76 -36.01 -20.68
C ALA A 80 -1.77 -36.51 -19.22
N ASN A 81 -1.58 -35.62 -18.23
CA ASN A 81 -1.65 -36.01 -16.83
C ASN A 81 -3.08 -36.37 -16.42
N PHE A 82 -4.08 -35.65 -16.92
CA PHE A 82 -5.47 -35.95 -16.64
C PHE A 82 -5.86 -37.35 -17.13
N GLN A 83 -5.45 -37.73 -18.35
CA GLN A 83 -5.65 -39.09 -18.88
C GLN A 83 -4.91 -40.14 -18.06
N ARG A 84 -3.68 -39.83 -17.61
CA ARG A 84 -2.90 -40.74 -16.76
C ARG A 84 -3.58 -40.99 -15.41
N ILE A 85 -4.11 -39.95 -14.77
CA ILE A 85 -4.83 -40.03 -13.49
C ILE A 85 -6.16 -40.77 -13.67
N LEU A 86 -6.91 -40.48 -14.73
CA LEU A 86 -8.12 -41.21 -15.10
C LEU A 86 -7.86 -42.71 -15.27
N HIS A 87 -6.77 -43.05 -15.98
CA HIS A 87 -6.38 -44.43 -16.20
C HIS A 87 -5.92 -45.13 -14.91
N SER A 88 -5.28 -44.42 -13.97
CA SER A 88 -4.91 -45.00 -12.67
C SER A 88 -6.10 -45.26 -11.74
N HIS A 89 -7.22 -44.54 -11.94
CA HIS A 89 -8.45 -44.72 -11.16
C HIS A 89 -9.49 -45.61 -11.88
N ASP A 90 -9.12 -46.25 -12.99
CA ASP A 90 -9.99 -47.07 -13.86
C ASP A 90 -11.27 -46.32 -14.32
N LEU A 91 -11.18 -45.00 -14.40
CA LEU A 91 -12.27 -44.14 -14.85
C LEU A 91 -12.15 -43.95 -16.37
N ARG A 92 -13.00 -44.66 -17.13
CA ARG A 92 -13.15 -44.44 -18.57
C ARG A 92 -14.00 -43.20 -18.85
N MET A 93 -13.45 -42.01 -18.60
CA MET A 93 -14.05 -40.76 -19.08
C MET A 93 -13.48 -40.41 -20.47
N VAL A 94 -14.30 -40.56 -21.50
CA VAL A 94 -14.02 -40.06 -22.85
C VAL A 94 -14.49 -38.61 -22.94
N ARG A 95 -13.62 -37.71 -23.42
CA ARG A 95 -14.01 -36.31 -23.65
C ARG A 95 -15.24 -36.27 -24.57
N PRO A 96 -16.36 -35.66 -24.16
CA PRO A 96 -17.54 -35.59 -25.01
C PRO A 96 -17.20 -34.84 -26.30
N ARG A 97 -17.71 -35.34 -27.42
CA ARG A 97 -17.58 -34.67 -28.71
C ARG A 97 -18.41 -33.38 -28.70
N ALA A 98 -17.98 -32.39 -29.49
CA ALA A 98 -18.55 -31.04 -29.47
C ALA A 98 -20.05 -30.98 -29.84
N ASP A 99 -20.54 -31.99 -30.57
CA ASP A 99 -21.94 -32.22 -30.93
C ASP A 99 -22.83 -32.63 -29.73
N ARG A 100 -22.24 -33.10 -28.62
CA ARG A 100 -22.97 -33.55 -27.42
C ARG A 100 -22.93 -32.55 -26.25
N VAL A 101 -22.42 -31.34 -26.48
CA VAL A 101 -22.34 -30.31 -25.45
C VAL A 101 -23.55 -29.38 -25.55
N VAL A 102 -24.51 -29.54 -24.64
CA VAL A 102 -25.62 -28.60 -24.48
C VAL A 102 -25.12 -27.40 -23.67
N ARG A 103 -25.02 -26.23 -24.31
CA ARG A 103 -24.70 -24.98 -23.61
C ARG A 103 -25.96 -24.48 -22.93
N VAL A 104 -26.01 -24.59 -21.61
CA VAL A 104 -27.07 -23.97 -20.82
C VAL A 104 -26.74 -22.48 -20.68
N ILE A 105 -27.44 -21.64 -21.45
CA ILE A 105 -27.38 -20.19 -21.30
C ILE A 105 -28.24 -19.87 -20.09
N HIS A 106 -27.62 -19.72 -18.91
CA HIS A 106 -28.29 -19.06 -17.80
C HIS A 106 -28.28 -17.56 -18.08
N PRO A 107 -29.43 -16.88 -18.15
CA PRO A 107 -29.45 -15.43 -18.05
C PRO A 107 -28.98 -15.09 -16.64
N PHE A 108 -27.73 -14.65 -16.53
CA PHE A 108 -27.18 -14.13 -15.29
C PHE A 108 -27.81 -12.76 -15.05
N ASP A 109 -28.97 -12.75 -14.39
CA ASP A 109 -29.60 -11.54 -13.87
C ASP A 109 -28.97 -11.26 -12.50
N GLY A 110 -28.01 -10.34 -12.47
CA GLY A 110 -27.16 -10.15 -11.29
C GLY A 110 -26.03 -9.13 -11.50
N ASP A 111 -26.42 -7.88 -11.69
CA ASP A 111 -25.67 -6.68 -11.28
C ASP A 111 -24.29 -6.43 -11.95
N GLN A 112 -24.31 -5.90 -13.18
CA GLN A 112 -23.19 -5.24 -13.86
C GLN A 112 -22.82 -3.90 -13.18
N ARG A 113 -22.43 -3.93 -11.91
CA ARG A 113 -21.99 -2.75 -11.15
C ARG A 113 -20.50 -2.70 -10.89
N VAL A 114 -19.66 -3.30 -11.72
CA VAL A 114 -18.23 -2.97 -11.69
C VAL A 114 -17.58 -3.19 -13.05
N VAL A 115 -16.70 -2.25 -13.42
CA VAL A 115 -15.79 -2.25 -14.57
C VAL A 115 -16.35 -1.63 -15.86
N SER A 116 -16.96 -0.45 -15.74
CA SER A 116 -16.71 0.64 -16.69
C SER A 116 -15.36 1.31 -16.37
N LEU A 117 -14.28 0.57 -16.59
CA LEU A 117 -12.96 1.10 -16.89
C LEU A 117 -12.55 0.58 -18.28
N ALA A 118 -13.48 0.70 -19.23
CA ALA A 118 -13.13 0.77 -20.64
C ALA A 118 -12.60 2.21 -20.85
N ARG A 119 -11.28 2.35 -20.84
CA ARG A 119 -10.51 2.33 -22.09
C ARG A 119 -10.93 3.51 -22.97
N SER A 120 -10.51 4.68 -22.51
CA SER A 120 -10.16 5.80 -23.38
C SER A 120 -9.06 5.29 -24.31
N ASP A 121 -9.44 4.85 -25.51
CA ASP A 121 -8.61 4.79 -26.72
C ASP A 121 -9.41 4.11 -27.83
N ALA A 122 -10.04 4.93 -28.69
CA ALA A 122 -10.29 4.68 -30.12
C ALA A 122 -11.39 5.63 -30.64
N GLY A 123 -11.08 6.93 -30.64
CA GLY A 123 -11.72 7.87 -31.56
C GLY A 123 -10.89 7.94 -32.85
N SER A 124 -11.58 8.02 -34.00
CA SER A 124 -11.06 8.13 -35.37
C SER A 124 -10.92 6.78 -36.09
N GLY A 125 -11.81 6.34 -36.98
CA GLY A 125 -12.79 7.06 -37.79
C GLY A 125 -12.33 7.18 -39.25
N ARG A 126 -12.47 6.11 -40.04
CA ARG A 126 -12.69 6.15 -41.50
C ARG A 126 -12.93 4.73 -42.03
N ARG A 127 -14.19 4.33 -42.24
CA ARG A 127 -14.99 4.44 -43.48
C ARG A 127 -14.39 3.68 -44.67
N MET A 128 -15.13 2.62 -45.01
CA MET A 128 -15.19 1.85 -46.25
C MET A 128 -14.92 2.65 -47.53
N GLN A 129 -14.36 1.97 -48.52
CA GLN A 129 -15.06 1.81 -49.81
C GLN A 129 -14.54 0.57 -50.54
N TYR A 130 -15.49 -0.27 -50.96
CA TYR A 130 -15.34 -1.27 -52.00
C TYR A 130 -15.68 -0.57 -53.31
N GLU A 131 -14.79 -0.61 -54.29
CA GLU A 131 -15.06 -0.80 -55.72
C GLU A 131 -13.87 -1.53 -56.34
#